data_AF-A0A1T1GR82-F1
#
_entry.id   AF-A0A1T1GR82-F1
#
_cell.length_a   1.000
_cell.length_b   1.000
_cell.length_c   1.000
_cell.angle_alpha   90.00
_cell.angle_beta   90.00
_cell.angle_gamma   90.00
#
_symmetry.space_group_name_H-M   'P 1'
#
loop_
_entity.id
_entity.type
_entity.pdbx_description
1 polymer ?
#
loop_
_entity_poly.entity_id
_entity_poly.type
_entity_poly.pdbx_seq_one_letter_code
_entity_poly.pdbx_strand_id
1 'polypeptide(L)'
;MNATVEQLAPVEQQATSGWVVAALYQFKEVQDPADLQQRLLDLVKTINLCGTLIVAGEGINGTVAGDRKSVDIIHQFLLNEGFNAMEYKESHSADKPFRKMKIKLKKEIVTLGVEVKPRDLVGHYLDPKEWNELIARDDVILIDTRNDYEYKAGTFKGAIDPKTETFREFPEYVKKELEQHKDKKIAMFCTGGIRCEKSTSLLLQEGFNEVYHLKGGILKYLEETPVEESMWEGECFVFDGRTAVTHGMEEGENIKCHACGWPLVPAEVELPSYEHGVSCKYCIDKTTEQQKAGFRMRQSQIVAAKRKRL
;
A
#
# COMPACT_ATOMS: atom_id res chain seq x y z
N MET A 1 -18.67 34.68 -38.83
CA MET A 1 -18.62 35.20 -37.46
C MET A 1 -18.08 34.09 -36.59
N ASN A 2 -16.80 34.21 -36.26
CA ASN A 2 -16.04 33.29 -35.43
C ASN A 2 -16.32 33.57 -33.96
N ALA A 3 -16.45 32.51 -33.15
CA ALA A 3 -15.88 32.42 -31.81
C ALA A 3 -16.14 31.01 -31.25
N THR A 4 -15.18 30.12 -31.52
CA THR A 4 -14.87 28.91 -30.75
C THR A 4 -14.43 29.28 -29.34
N VAL A 5 -15.06 28.70 -28.32
CA VAL A 5 -14.56 28.70 -26.92
C VAL A 5 -14.29 27.25 -26.53
N GLU A 6 -13.19 26.72 -27.05
CA GLU A 6 -12.43 25.63 -26.42
C GLU A 6 -11.03 26.20 -26.16
N GLN A 7 -10.90 26.91 -25.05
CA GLN A 7 -9.61 27.16 -24.41
C GLN A 7 -9.52 26.23 -23.20
N LEU A 8 -9.25 24.96 -23.46
CA LEU A 8 -8.56 24.14 -22.48
C LEU A 8 -7.11 24.64 -22.48
N ALA A 9 -6.68 25.13 -21.33
CA ALA A 9 -5.33 25.61 -21.10
C ALA A 9 -4.28 24.61 -21.60
N PRO A 10 -3.17 25.07 -22.23
CA PRO A 10 -2.11 24.19 -22.66
C PRO A 10 -1.48 23.49 -21.46
N VAL A 11 -1.57 22.16 -21.42
CA VAL A 11 -0.70 21.34 -20.57
C VAL A 11 0.64 21.22 -21.31
N GLU A 12 1.44 22.27 -21.22
CA GLU A 12 2.86 22.21 -21.54
C GLU A 12 3.64 22.61 -20.29
N GLN A 13 4.08 21.60 -19.56
CA GLN A 13 5.48 21.37 -19.22
C GLN A 13 5.55 20.03 -18.49
N GLN A 14 6.11 19.02 -19.17
CA GLN A 14 6.68 17.87 -18.50
C GLN A 14 7.63 18.40 -17.44
N ALA A 15 7.25 18.26 -16.18
CA ALA A 15 8.08 18.66 -15.08
C ALA A 15 9.37 17.84 -15.15
N THR A 16 10.49 18.53 -15.25
CA THR A 16 11.84 18.02 -15.02
C THR A 16 12.09 17.71 -13.54
N SER A 17 11.04 17.33 -12.79
CA SER A 17 11.09 16.87 -11.41
C SER A 17 10.06 15.75 -11.23
N GLY A 18 10.51 14.62 -10.68
CA GLY A 18 9.69 13.40 -10.52
C GLY A 18 8.42 13.62 -9.68
N TRP A 19 7.48 12.69 -9.78
CA TRP A 19 6.28 12.66 -8.96
C TRP A 19 6.67 12.44 -7.49
N VAL A 20 6.20 13.31 -6.60
CA VAL A 20 6.30 13.07 -5.15
C VAL A 20 5.15 12.14 -4.78
N VAL A 21 5.46 11.04 -4.12
CA VAL A 21 4.48 10.05 -3.65
C VAL A 21 4.47 10.03 -2.14
N ALA A 22 3.34 10.37 -1.53
CA ALA A 22 3.15 10.34 -0.08
C ALA A 22 2.23 9.18 0.32
N ALA A 23 2.75 8.26 1.13
CA ALA A 23 1.97 7.25 1.84
C ALA A 23 1.69 7.76 3.26
N LEU A 24 0.44 7.67 3.69
CA LEU A 24 0.03 8.20 4.99
C LEU A 24 -1.08 7.40 5.64
N TYR A 25 -1.11 7.40 6.98
CA TYR A 25 -2.29 7.05 7.75
C TYR A 25 -2.26 7.68 9.13
N GLN A 26 -3.44 7.79 9.75
CA GLN A 26 -3.58 8.02 11.18
C GLN A 26 -4.90 7.44 11.67
N PHE A 27 -4.85 6.68 12.76
CA PHE A 27 -6.04 6.35 13.53
C PHE A 27 -6.41 7.54 14.41
N LYS A 28 -7.54 8.16 14.10
CA LYS A 28 -8.09 9.31 14.82
C LYS A 28 -9.60 9.27 14.64
N GLU A 29 -10.33 9.53 15.71
CA GLU A 29 -11.77 9.63 15.62
C GLU A 29 -12.18 10.79 14.70
N VAL A 30 -12.98 10.47 13.68
CA VAL A 30 -13.55 11.41 12.74
C VAL A 30 -15.06 11.43 12.96
N GLN A 31 -15.58 12.53 13.52
CA GLN A 31 -17.00 12.66 13.87
C GLN A 31 -17.92 12.57 12.66
N ASP A 32 -17.57 13.27 11.56
CA ASP A 32 -18.29 13.21 10.30
C ASP A 32 -17.35 12.83 9.14
N PRO A 33 -17.15 11.52 8.89
CA PRO A 33 -16.32 11.04 7.80
C PRO A 33 -16.83 11.44 6.40
N ALA A 34 -18.14 11.68 6.26
CA ALA A 34 -18.74 12.07 4.99
C ALA A 34 -18.43 13.54 4.66
N ASP A 35 -18.51 14.41 5.65
CA ASP A 35 -18.08 15.81 5.52
C ASP A 35 -16.59 15.91 5.19
N LEU A 36 -15.72 15.19 5.92
CA LEU A 36 -14.29 15.16 5.61
C LEU A 36 -14.00 14.65 4.19
N GLN A 37 -14.71 13.59 3.75
CA GLN A 37 -14.61 13.12 2.37
C GLN A 37 -14.98 14.21 1.37
N GLN A 38 -16.06 14.96 1.60
CA GLN A 38 -16.53 15.99 0.69
C GLN A 38 -15.52 17.15 0.59
N ARG A 39 -14.98 17.61 1.72
CA ARG A 39 -13.97 18.68 1.74
C ARG A 39 -12.66 18.25 1.06
N LEU A 40 -12.24 17.00 1.23
CA LEU A 40 -11.14 16.41 0.47
C LEU A 40 -11.43 16.37 -1.03
N LEU A 41 -12.64 15.98 -1.44
CA LEU A 41 -13.05 15.96 -2.84
C LEU A 41 -13.04 17.36 -3.46
N ASP A 42 -13.44 18.38 -2.71
CA ASP A 42 -13.44 19.76 -3.19
C ASP A 42 -12.02 20.34 -3.28
N LEU A 43 -11.14 20.00 -2.33
CA LEU A 43 -9.72 20.36 -2.40
C LEU A 43 -9.05 19.73 -3.62
N VAL A 44 -9.19 18.42 -3.84
CA VAL A 44 -8.45 17.71 -4.89
C VAL A 44 -8.91 18.08 -6.31
N LYS A 45 -10.04 18.77 -6.47
CA LYS A 45 -10.47 19.35 -7.76
C LYS A 45 -9.62 20.54 -8.19
N THR A 46 -8.93 21.20 -7.25
CA THR A 46 -8.19 22.44 -7.51
C THR A 46 -6.67 22.25 -7.56
N ILE A 47 -6.19 21.03 -7.31
CA ILE A 47 -4.77 20.67 -7.27
C ILE A 47 -4.46 19.47 -8.17
N ASN A 48 -3.21 19.37 -8.65
CA ASN A 48 -2.77 18.29 -9.50
C ASN A 48 -2.34 17.06 -8.67
N LEU A 49 -3.33 16.38 -8.09
CA LEU A 49 -3.12 15.20 -7.25
C LEU A 49 -3.78 13.97 -7.87
N CYS A 50 -3.15 12.82 -7.69
CA CYS A 50 -3.71 11.50 -8.00
C CYS A 50 -3.43 10.54 -6.85
N GLY A 51 -4.12 9.40 -6.77
CA GLY A 51 -3.99 8.51 -5.61
C GLY A 51 -5.29 7.96 -5.11
N THR A 52 -5.25 7.40 -3.92
CA THR A 52 -6.44 6.98 -3.17
C THR A 52 -6.27 7.36 -1.71
N LEU A 53 -7.21 8.13 -1.17
CA LEU A 53 -7.43 8.29 0.26
C LEU A 53 -8.68 7.51 0.66
N ILE A 54 -8.64 6.87 1.82
CA ILE A 54 -9.74 6.19 2.48
C ILE A 54 -10.03 6.95 3.77
N VAL A 55 -11.28 7.35 3.95
CA VAL A 55 -11.79 8.04 5.13
C VAL A 55 -12.78 7.11 5.83
N ALA A 56 -12.68 6.99 7.13
CA ALA A 56 -13.63 6.26 7.98
C ALA A 56 -13.75 6.97 9.34
N GLY A 57 -14.72 6.54 10.16
CA GLY A 57 -14.85 7.06 11.54
C GLY A 57 -13.61 6.84 12.40
N GLU A 58 -12.79 5.84 12.06
CA GLU A 58 -11.54 5.51 12.74
C GLU A 58 -10.31 6.27 12.21
N GLY A 59 -10.43 7.09 11.15
CA GLY A 59 -9.31 7.93 10.69
C GLY A 59 -9.18 8.07 9.18
N ILE A 60 -7.93 8.19 8.72
CA ILE A 60 -7.56 8.31 7.30
C ILE A 60 -6.37 7.39 6.94
N ASN A 61 -6.37 6.88 5.71
CA ASN A 61 -5.28 6.09 5.13
C ASN A 61 -5.19 6.35 3.63
N GLY A 62 -3.99 6.38 3.07
CA GLY A 62 -3.85 6.26 1.64
C GLY A 62 -2.47 6.56 1.08
N THR A 63 -2.43 6.61 -0.24
CA THR A 63 -1.24 7.00 -0.98
C THR A 63 -1.65 7.97 -2.07
N VAL A 64 -0.96 9.10 -2.13
CA VAL A 64 -1.20 10.17 -3.09
C VAL A 64 0.08 10.53 -3.80
N ALA A 65 -0.04 11.06 -5.02
CA ALA A 65 1.09 11.53 -5.79
C ALA A 65 0.74 12.78 -6.58
N GLY A 66 1.68 13.70 -6.68
CA GLY A 66 1.54 14.97 -7.38
C GLY A 66 2.87 15.69 -7.50
N ASP A 67 2.83 16.92 -7.99
CA ASP A 67 3.94 17.85 -7.77
C ASP A 67 4.09 18.16 -6.28
N ARG A 68 5.29 18.60 -5.87
CA ARG A 68 5.62 18.97 -4.48
C ARG A 68 4.56 19.86 -3.85
N LYS A 69 4.15 20.92 -4.56
CA LYS A 69 3.14 21.88 -4.08
C LYS A 69 1.80 21.21 -3.79
N SER A 70 1.33 20.32 -4.66
CA SER A 70 0.06 19.60 -4.48
C SER A 70 0.12 18.64 -3.28
N VAL A 71 1.27 17.99 -3.07
CA VAL A 71 1.50 17.12 -1.89
C VAL A 71 1.57 17.95 -0.60
N ASP A 72 2.21 19.12 -0.61
CA ASP A 72 2.23 20.04 0.53
C ASP A 72 0.83 20.54 0.90
N ILE A 73 0.01 20.89 -0.10
CA ILE A 73 -1.35 21.38 0.13
C ILE A 73 -2.21 20.31 0.83
N ILE A 74 -2.18 19.06 0.35
CA ILE A 74 -2.96 17.99 0.98
C ILE A 74 -2.42 17.64 2.38
N HIS A 75 -1.10 17.63 2.56
CA HIS A 75 -0.49 17.40 3.87
C HIS A 75 -0.92 18.49 4.87
N GLN A 76 -0.79 19.76 4.51
CA GLN A 76 -1.19 20.88 5.36
C GLN A 76 -2.70 20.89 5.64
N PHE A 77 -3.53 20.52 4.65
CA PHE A 77 -4.97 20.35 4.86
C PHE A 77 -5.22 19.31 5.96
N LEU A 78 -4.60 18.13 5.89
CA LEU A 78 -4.77 17.09 6.90
C LEU A 78 -4.26 17.51 8.29
N LEU A 79 -3.16 18.26 8.37
CA LEU A 79 -2.70 18.85 9.62
C LEU A 79 -3.74 19.82 10.22
N ASN A 80 -4.38 20.64 9.39
CA ASN A 80 -5.44 21.56 9.82
C ASN A 80 -6.73 20.83 10.26
N GLU A 81 -7.01 19.67 9.68
CA GLU A 81 -8.04 18.73 10.16
C GLU A 81 -7.64 18.02 11.47
N GLY A 82 -6.47 18.35 12.01
CA GLY A 82 -5.92 17.83 13.25
C GLY A 82 -5.39 16.41 13.13
N PHE A 83 -5.04 15.94 11.93
CA PHE A 83 -4.25 14.71 11.76
C PHE A 83 -2.76 15.03 12.00
N ASN A 84 -2.41 15.35 13.24
CA ASN A 84 -1.09 15.84 13.64
C ASN A 84 -0.09 14.74 14.04
N ALA A 85 -0.54 13.48 14.06
CA ALA A 85 0.27 12.31 14.41
C ALA A 85 0.20 11.28 13.28
N MET A 86 0.14 11.75 12.04
CA MET A 86 0.17 10.89 10.87
C MET A 86 1.53 10.22 10.76
N GLU A 87 1.50 8.92 10.53
CA GLU A 87 2.59 8.27 9.83
C GLU A 87 2.55 8.80 8.40
N TYR A 88 3.60 9.51 8.00
CA TYR A 88 3.68 10.21 6.73
C TYR A 88 5.06 9.97 6.13
N LYS A 89 5.08 9.38 4.94
CA LYS A 89 6.31 9.03 4.27
C LYS A 89 6.25 9.40 2.80
N GLU A 90 7.32 10.02 2.32
CA GLU A 90 7.48 10.40 0.94
C GLU A 90 8.48 9.50 0.20
N SER A 91 8.28 9.40 -1.10
CA SER A 91 9.15 8.73 -2.05
C SER A 91 8.94 9.38 -3.41
N HIS A 92 9.69 8.93 -4.43
CA HIS A 92 9.60 9.50 -5.77
C HIS A 92 9.17 8.45 -6.79
N SER A 93 8.65 8.93 -7.92
CA SER A 93 8.39 8.11 -9.10
C SER A 93 8.69 8.89 -10.37
N ALA A 94 9.28 8.23 -11.37
CA ALA A 94 9.54 8.86 -12.65
C ALA A 94 8.24 9.09 -13.42
N ASP A 95 7.34 8.11 -13.37
CA ASP A 95 6.04 8.12 -14.04
C ASP A 95 4.90 8.49 -13.10
N LYS A 96 3.74 8.83 -13.66
CA LYS A 96 2.52 9.07 -12.88
C LYS A 96 2.03 7.76 -12.27
N PRO A 97 2.09 7.56 -10.93
CA PRO A 97 1.85 6.24 -10.33
C PRO A 97 0.36 5.92 -10.18
N PHE A 98 -0.54 6.92 -10.29
CA PHE A 98 -1.98 6.71 -10.26
C PHE A 98 -2.68 7.36 -11.45
N ARG A 99 -3.67 6.65 -12.02
CA ARG A 99 -4.45 7.17 -13.15
C ARG A 99 -5.33 8.37 -12.79
N LYS A 100 -5.88 8.39 -11.56
CA LYS A 100 -6.80 9.42 -11.06
C LYS A 100 -6.78 9.48 -9.54
N MET A 101 -7.27 10.58 -8.98
CA MET A 101 -7.56 10.69 -7.54
C MET A 101 -8.85 9.94 -7.19
N LYS A 102 -8.90 9.35 -5.99
CA LYS A 102 -10.09 8.74 -5.40
C LYS A 102 -10.13 9.06 -3.91
N ILE A 103 -11.27 9.52 -3.40
CA ILE A 103 -11.53 9.61 -1.97
C ILE A 103 -12.66 8.61 -1.66
N LYS A 104 -12.36 7.58 -0.86
CA LYS A 104 -13.30 6.50 -0.54
C LYS A 104 -13.77 6.63 0.90
N LEU A 105 -15.08 6.72 1.09
CA LEU A 105 -15.69 6.52 2.40
C LEU A 105 -15.86 5.02 2.67
N LYS A 106 -15.37 4.56 3.82
CA LYS A 106 -15.42 3.16 4.26
C LYS A 106 -15.75 3.08 5.75
N LYS A 107 -16.08 1.86 6.21
CA LYS A 107 -16.25 1.55 7.64
C LYS A 107 -14.90 1.53 8.36
N GLU A 108 -13.87 1.06 7.67
CA GLU A 108 -12.50 0.92 8.19
C GLU A 108 -11.51 1.47 7.15
N ILE A 109 -10.46 2.16 7.61
CA ILE A 109 -9.36 2.67 6.78
C ILE A 109 -8.39 1.55 6.34
N VAL A 110 -8.40 0.44 7.07
CA VAL A 110 -7.85 -0.86 6.68
C VAL A 110 -8.77 -1.94 7.25
N THR A 111 -9.35 -2.79 6.38
CA THR A 111 -10.44 -3.67 6.81
C THR A 111 -9.91 -4.97 7.41
N LEU A 112 -9.98 -5.09 8.74
CA LEU A 112 -9.73 -6.33 9.48
C LEU A 112 -11.04 -7.11 9.67
N GLY A 113 -12.19 -6.42 9.80
CA GLY A 113 -13.51 -7.05 9.89
C GLY A 113 -13.90 -7.52 11.30
N VAL A 114 -13.07 -7.28 12.30
CA VAL A 114 -13.39 -7.43 13.73
C VAL A 114 -13.10 -6.12 14.46
N GLU A 115 -13.77 -5.90 15.58
CA GLU A 115 -13.57 -4.69 16.39
C GLU A 115 -12.22 -4.77 17.10
N VAL A 116 -11.41 -3.73 16.95
CA VAL A 116 -10.09 -3.58 17.58
C VAL A 116 -9.90 -2.13 18.00
N LYS A 117 -8.93 -1.85 18.88
CA LYS A 117 -8.68 -0.52 19.44
C LYS A 117 -7.25 -0.06 19.17
N PRO A 118 -6.86 0.16 17.90
CA PRO A 118 -5.47 0.50 17.53
C PRO A 118 -4.98 1.83 18.13
N ARG A 119 -5.88 2.67 18.67
CA ARG A 119 -5.52 3.89 19.42
C ARG A 119 -5.20 3.64 20.89
N ASP A 120 -5.86 2.65 21.50
CA ASP A 120 -5.87 2.46 22.95
C ASP A 120 -5.03 1.25 23.39
N LEU A 121 -4.94 0.24 22.53
CA LEU A 121 -4.25 -1.01 22.79
C LEU A 121 -3.54 -1.47 21.52
N VAL A 122 -2.22 -1.33 21.49
CA VAL A 122 -1.36 -1.63 20.35
C VAL A 122 -0.05 -2.26 20.84
N GLY A 123 0.58 -3.07 19.99
CA GLY A 123 1.85 -3.72 20.30
C GLY A 123 3.01 -2.74 20.48
N HIS A 124 4.17 -3.27 20.84
CA HIS A 124 5.39 -2.50 21.01
C HIS A 124 5.98 -2.13 19.64
N TYR A 125 6.09 -0.82 19.39
CA TYR A 125 6.82 -0.28 18.25
C TYR A 125 8.31 -0.55 18.39
N LEU A 126 8.90 -1.13 17.35
CA LEU A 126 10.36 -1.28 17.22
C LEU A 126 10.83 -0.44 16.04
N ASP A 127 11.91 0.33 16.25
CA ASP A 127 12.62 0.94 15.14
C ASP A 127 13.36 -0.12 14.28
N PRO A 128 13.86 0.22 13.09
CA PRO A 128 14.52 -0.76 12.21
C PRO A 128 15.68 -1.53 12.85
N LYS A 129 16.43 -0.90 13.77
CA LYS A 129 17.57 -1.54 14.42
C LYS A 129 17.09 -2.53 15.47
N GLU A 130 16.20 -2.10 16.37
CA GLU A 130 15.58 -2.98 17.38
C GLU A 130 14.82 -4.14 16.71
N TRP A 131 14.20 -3.86 15.56
CA TRP A 131 13.52 -4.85 14.74
C TRP A 131 14.47 -5.96 14.29
N ASN A 132 15.60 -5.61 13.66
CA ASN A 132 16.61 -6.59 13.25
C ASN A 132 17.13 -7.43 14.42
N GLU A 133 17.40 -6.79 15.56
CA GLU A 133 17.84 -7.49 16.78
C GLU A 133 16.79 -8.50 17.27
N LEU A 134 15.50 -8.14 17.22
CA LEU A 134 14.41 -9.04 17.62
C LEU A 134 14.26 -10.20 16.63
N ILE A 135 14.15 -9.91 15.32
CA ILE A 135 13.81 -10.92 14.31
C ILE A 135 14.96 -11.87 13.98
N ALA A 136 16.19 -11.54 14.40
CA ALA A 136 17.34 -12.45 14.31
C ALA A 136 17.31 -13.58 15.35
N ARG A 137 16.37 -13.54 16.31
CA ARG A 137 16.27 -14.54 17.38
C ARG A 137 15.40 -15.72 16.97
N ASP A 138 15.81 -16.92 17.36
CA ASP A 138 15.08 -18.17 17.09
C ASP A 138 13.80 -18.34 17.94
N ASP A 139 13.61 -17.53 18.99
CA ASP A 139 12.46 -17.59 19.89
C ASP A 139 11.32 -16.61 19.53
N VAL A 140 11.38 -16.01 18.34
CA VAL A 140 10.40 -15.03 17.84
C VAL A 140 9.62 -15.60 16.67
N ILE A 141 8.29 -15.50 16.74
CA ILE A 141 7.41 -15.81 15.63
C ILE A 141 7.29 -14.55 14.78
N LEU A 142 7.96 -14.54 13.63
CA LEU A 142 7.90 -13.44 12.67
C LEU A 142 6.77 -13.67 11.66
N ILE A 143 5.82 -12.74 11.57
CA ILE A 143 4.62 -12.89 10.75
C ILE A 143 4.49 -11.71 9.78
N ASP A 144 4.37 -12.04 8.50
CA ASP A 144 4.02 -11.08 7.46
C ASP A 144 2.49 -10.88 7.45
N THR A 145 2.01 -9.72 7.87
CA THR A 145 0.55 -9.46 7.93
C THR A 145 -0.04 -9.06 6.58
N ARG A 146 0.75 -9.17 5.50
CA ARG A 146 0.35 -8.81 4.15
C ARG A 146 -0.33 -9.96 3.43
N ASN A 147 -0.94 -9.67 2.28
CA ASN A 147 -1.57 -10.70 1.47
C ASN A 147 -0.52 -11.52 0.72
N ASP A 148 -0.92 -12.72 0.27
CA ASP A 148 -0.09 -13.70 -0.44
C ASP A 148 0.76 -13.12 -1.59
N TYR A 149 0.17 -12.27 -2.42
CA TYR A 149 0.86 -11.64 -3.54
C TYR A 149 1.93 -10.64 -3.10
N GLU A 150 1.79 -10.04 -1.91
CA GLU A 150 2.77 -9.10 -1.34
C GLU A 150 3.95 -9.85 -0.71
N TYR A 151 3.67 -10.97 -0.02
CA TYR A 151 4.70 -11.87 0.50
C TYR A 151 5.58 -12.41 -0.63
N LYS A 152 4.95 -12.80 -1.74
CA LYS A 152 5.66 -13.30 -2.94
C LYS A 152 6.59 -12.27 -3.58
N ALA A 153 6.29 -10.97 -3.47
CA ALA A 153 7.15 -9.91 -4.01
C ALA A 153 8.48 -9.83 -3.25
N GLY A 154 8.42 -10.06 -1.95
CA GLY A 154 9.55 -10.02 -1.03
C GLY A 154 9.04 -10.02 0.39
N THR A 155 9.84 -10.48 1.34
CA THR A 155 9.48 -10.57 2.77
C THR A 155 10.74 -10.52 3.64
N PHE A 156 10.59 -10.43 4.96
CA PHE A 156 11.72 -10.59 5.86
C PHE A 156 12.15 -12.07 5.92
N LYS A 157 13.47 -12.31 5.96
CA LYS A 157 14.01 -13.65 6.06
C LYS A 157 13.43 -14.39 7.27
N GLY A 158 12.88 -15.58 7.04
CA GLY A 158 12.26 -16.41 8.08
C GLY A 158 10.83 -16.02 8.47
N ALA A 159 10.24 -15.00 7.82
CA ALA A 159 8.85 -14.62 8.08
C ALA A 159 7.86 -15.69 7.61
N ILE A 160 6.87 -15.96 8.45
CA ILE A 160 5.73 -16.84 8.15
C ILE A 160 4.75 -16.09 7.25
N ASP A 161 4.35 -16.73 6.15
CA ASP A 161 3.23 -16.32 5.31
C ASP A 161 1.92 -16.90 5.87
N PRO A 162 0.96 -16.06 6.34
CA PRO A 162 -0.37 -16.51 6.73
C PRO A 162 -1.21 -17.06 5.57
N LYS A 163 -0.77 -16.86 4.32
CA LYS A 163 -1.48 -17.23 3.08
C LYS A 163 -2.86 -16.60 2.97
N THR A 164 -2.99 -15.37 3.46
CA THR A 164 -4.24 -14.61 3.37
C THR A 164 -4.37 -13.96 1.99
N GLU A 165 -5.51 -14.14 1.33
CA GLU A 165 -5.82 -13.39 0.10
C GLU A 165 -6.28 -11.96 0.43
N THR A 166 -6.91 -11.80 1.60
CA THR A 166 -7.32 -10.52 2.15
C THR A 166 -7.01 -10.41 3.64
N PHE A 167 -6.67 -9.21 4.11
CA PHE A 167 -6.41 -8.95 5.53
C PHE A 167 -7.59 -9.28 6.48
N ARG A 168 -8.82 -9.44 5.97
CA ARG A 168 -9.98 -9.89 6.76
C ARG A 168 -9.89 -11.35 7.20
N GLU A 169 -9.02 -12.14 6.57
CA GLU A 169 -8.76 -13.53 6.93
C GLU A 169 -7.74 -13.64 8.07
N PHE A 170 -7.02 -12.56 8.40
CA PHE A 170 -6.01 -12.58 9.44
C PHE A 170 -6.54 -12.98 10.83
N PRO A 171 -7.73 -12.53 11.30
CA PRO A 171 -8.28 -13.00 12.57
C PRO A 171 -8.50 -14.52 12.63
N GLU A 172 -8.91 -15.12 11.53
CA GLU A 172 -9.11 -16.57 11.45
C GLU A 172 -7.77 -17.32 11.47
N TYR A 173 -6.73 -16.77 10.84
CA TYR A 173 -5.36 -17.28 10.94
C TYR A 173 -4.86 -17.24 12.39
N VAL A 174 -5.04 -16.13 13.11
CA VAL A 174 -4.64 -16.00 14.53
C VAL A 174 -5.30 -17.09 15.37
N LYS A 175 -6.61 -17.27 15.23
CA LYS A 175 -7.38 -18.26 15.98
C LYS A 175 -6.95 -19.70 15.69
N LYS A 176 -6.58 -20.02 14.45
CA LYS A 176 -6.21 -21.38 14.06
C LYS A 176 -4.76 -21.72 14.38
N GLU A 177 -3.85 -20.79 14.11
CA GLU A 177 -2.41 -21.08 14.08
C GLU A 177 -1.67 -20.49 15.28
N LEU A 178 -2.16 -19.40 15.88
CA LEU A 178 -1.43 -18.68 16.94
C LEU A 178 -2.04 -18.86 18.34
N GLU A 179 -3.27 -19.36 18.47
CA GLU A 179 -3.99 -19.47 19.75
C GLU A 179 -3.17 -20.20 20.84
N GLN A 180 -2.36 -21.18 20.45
CA GLN A 180 -1.48 -21.95 21.35
C GLN A 180 -0.12 -21.28 21.65
N HIS A 181 0.14 -20.11 21.10
CA HIS A 181 1.42 -19.39 21.15
C HIS A 181 1.32 -18.04 21.88
N LYS A 182 0.32 -17.86 22.76
CA LYS A 182 0.10 -16.61 23.52
C LYS A 182 1.25 -16.22 24.45
N ASP A 183 2.09 -17.18 24.82
CA ASP A 183 3.31 -17.03 25.61
C ASP A 183 4.54 -16.65 24.79
N LYS A 184 4.46 -16.68 23.46
CA LYS A 184 5.58 -16.40 22.56
C LYS A 184 5.68 -14.93 22.18
N LYS A 185 6.89 -14.53 21.81
CA LYS A 185 7.16 -13.25 21.16
C LYS A 185 6.67 -13.31 19.73
N ILE A 186 5.79 -12.39 19.35
CA ILE A 186 5.26 -12.28 17.99
C ILE A 186 5.66 -10.92 17.42
N ALA A 187 6.41 -10.95 16.33
CA ALA A 187 6.83 -9.76 15.59
C ALA A 187 6.03 -9.69 14.27
N MET A 188 5.32 -8.59 14.05
CA MET A 188 4.49 -8.40 12.87
C MET A 188 4.90 -7.17 12.05
N PHE A 189 4.84 -7.29 10.74
CA PHE A 189 5.13 -6.18 9.84
C PHE A 189 4.16 -6.14 8.66
N CYS A 190 4.10 -4.98 8.01
CA CYS A 190 3.46 -4.77 6.71
C CYS A 190 4.13 -3.60 5.99
N THR A 191 3.63 -3.24 4.80
CA THR A 191 4.21 -2.21 3.94
C THR A 191 4.47 -0.89 4.68
N GLY A 192 3.43 -0.29 5.26
CA GLY A 192 3.53 1.03 5.89
C GLY A 192 3.16 1.07 7.37
N GLY A 193 2.92 -0.06 8.04
CA GLY A 193 2.58 -0.12 9.47
C GLY A 193 1.08 -0.25 9.80
N ILE A 194 0.18 0.33 9.00
CA ILE A 194 -1.26 0.41 9.35
C ILE A 194 -1.96 -0.92 9.67
N ARG A 195 -1.62 -2.03 8.98
CA ARG A 195 -2.18 -3.36 9.31
C ARG A 195 -1.72 -3.84 10.67
N CYS A 196 -0.47 -3.55 11.03
CA CYS A 196 0.13 -3.92 12.30
C CYS A 196 -0.51 -3.19 13.48
N GLU A 197 -1.02 -1.98 13.28
CA GLU A 197 -1.82 -1.29 14.31
C GLU A 197 -3.03 -2.13 14.72
N LYS A 198 -3.74 -2.68 13.73
CA LYS A 198 -4.92 -3.53 13.97
C LYS A 198 -4.57 -4.94 14.40
N SER A 199 -3.57 -5.57 13.76
CA SER A 199 -3.22 -6.96 14.07
C SER A 199 -2.61 -7.09 15.47
N THR A 200 -1.73 -6.16 15.87
CA THR A 200 -1.19 -6.18 17.24
C THR A 200 -2.28 -5.90 18.28
N SER A 201 -3.18 -4.95 18.00
CA SER A 201 -4.35 -4.69 18.85
C SER A 201 -5.21 -5.94 19.03
N LEU A 202 -5.48 -6.66 17.94
CA LEU A 202 -6.20 -7.94 17.99
C LEU A 202 -5.50 -8.96 18.89
N LEU A 203 -4.21 -9.22 18.66
CA LEU A 203 -3.46 -10.20 19.46
C LEU A 203 -3.45 -9.81 20.95
N LEU A 204 -3.26 -8.55 21.29
CA LEU A 204 -3.32 -8.11 22.69
C LEU A 204 -4.71 -8.34 23.31
N GLN A 205 -5.79 -8.10 22.56
CA GLN A 205 -7.17 -8.38 23.03
C GLN A 205 -7.43 -9.87 23.21
N GLU A 206 -6.82 -10.71 22.38
CA GLU A 206 -6.90 -12.18 22.47
C GLU A 206 -5.97 -12.76 23.57
N GLY A 207 -5.22 -11.93 24.29
CA GLY A 207 -4.42 -12.33 25.45
C GLY A 207 -2.98 -12.76 25.13
N PHE A 208 -2.44 -12.34 23.99
CA PHE A 208 -1.01 -12.48 23.70
C PHE A 208 -0.23 -11.42 24.47
N ASN A 209 0.91 -11.80 25.06
CA ASN A 209 1.64 -10.92 26.00
C ASN A 209 2.75 -10.10 25.33
N GLU A 210 3.54 -10.72 24.44
CA GLU A 210 4.73 -10.11 23.85
C GLU A 210 4.51 -9.88 22.35
N VAL A 211 3.84 -8.78 22.00
CA VAL A 211 3.44 -8.46 20.63
C VAL A 211 4.18 -7.20 20.17
N TYR A 212 4.93 -7.31 19.08
CA TYR A 212 5.77 -6.25 18.52
C TYR A 212 5.42 -5.96 17.07
N HIS A 213 5.69 -4.74 16.62
CA HIS A 213 5.59 -4.40 15.20
C HIS A 213 6.64 -3.38 14.74
N LEU A 214 6.97 -3.46 13.45
CA LEU A 214 7.91 -2.57 12.80
C LEU A 214 7.31 -1.17 12.63
N LYS A 215 7.88 -0.18 13.33
CA LYS A 215 7.47 1.22 13.25
C LYS A 215 7.70 1.78 11.85
N GLY A 216 6.66 2.36 11.24
CA GLY A 216 6.69 2.87 9.86
C GLY A 216 6.72 1.77 8.77
N GLY A 217 6.65 0.49 9.16
CA GLY A 217 6.60 -0.66 8.25
C GLY A 217 7.86 -0.85 7.39
N ILE A 218 7.74 -1.76 6.42
CA ILE A 218 8.82 -2.12 5.49
C ILE A 218 9.35 -0.89 4.74
N LEU A 219 8.47 0.05 4.37
CA LEU A 219 8.89 1.25 3.67
C LEU A 219 9.91 2.01 4.49
N LYS A 220 9.65 2.31 5.77
CA LYS A 220 10.61 3.00 6.64
C LYS A 220 11.91 2.22 6.81
N TYR A 221 11.79 0.90 7.03
CA TYR A 221 12.95 0.01 7.14
C TYR A 221 13.88 0.08 5.92
N LEU A 222 13.33 0.01 4.71
CA LEU A 222 14.09 0.07 3.45
C LEU A 222 14.71 1.45 3.14
N GLU A 223 14.25 2.51 3.81
CA GLU A 223 14.85 3.85 3.70
C GLU A 223 15.99 4.06 4.69
N GLU A 224 15.83 3.54 5.91
CA GLU A 224 16.77 3.83 7.01
C GLU A 224 17.85 2.75 7.17
N THR A 225 17.59 1.51 6.73
CA THR A 225 18.51 0.38 6.93
C THR A 225 19.44 0.19 5.72
N PRO A 226 20.76 0.16 5.92
CA PRO A 226 21.72 -0.21 4.87
C PRO A 226 21.45 -1.61 4.33
N VAL A 227 21.72 -1.81 3.03
CA VAL A 227 21.47 -3.10 2.35
C VAL A 227 22.24 -4.25 3.00
N GLU A 228 23.46 -3.97 3.47
CA GLU A 228 24.36 -4.95 4.09
C GLU A 228 23.90 -5.43 5.47
N GLU A 229 23.07 -4.63 6.14
CA GLU A 229 22.46 -4.93 7.44
C GLU A 229 21.01 -5.41 7.31
N SER A 230 20.50 -5.45 6.07
CA SER A 230 19.10 -5.74 5.80
C SER A 230 18.80 -7.24 5.92
N MET A 231 17.68 -7.54 6.58
CA MET A 231 17.07 -8.86 6.62
C MET A 231 15.91 -9.01 5.62
N TRP A 232 15.70 -8.00 4.77
CA TRP A 232 14.66 -8.01 3.73
C TRP A 232 15.12 -8.76 2.47
N GLU A 233 14.28 -9.64 1.95
CA GLU A 233 14.52 -10.41 0.73
C GLU A 233 13.48 -10.06 -0.34
N GLY A 234 13.92 -9.74 -1.56
CA GLY A 234 13.03 -9.36 -2.68
C GLY A 234 12.63 -7.88 -2.68
N GLU A 235 11.43 -7.57 -3.19
CA GLU A 235 10.92 -6.19 -3.34
C GLU A 235 9.66 -5.95 -2.50
N CYS A 236 9.50 -4.73 -2.00
CA CYS A 236 8.33 -4.36 -1.21
C CYS A 236 7.18 -3.95 -2.11
N PHE A 237 6.13 -4.78 -2.20
CA PHE A 237 4.93 -4.43 -2.96
C PHE A 237 4.28 -3.12 -2.48
N VAL A 238 3.93 -2.25 -3.44
CA VAL A 238 3.20 -1.00 -3.21
C VAL A 238 1.93 -0.93 -4.07
N PHE A 239 0.91 -0.23 -3.57
CA PHE A 239 -0.43 -0.23 -4.15
C PHE A 239 -0.63 0.80 -5.27
N ASP A 240 0.41 1.04 -6.07
CA ASP A 240 0.45 2.05 -7.11
C ASP A 240 1.14 1.56 -8.39
N GLY A 241 1.42 2.47 -9.32
CA GLY A 241 1.98 2.18 -10.64
C GLY A 241 3.39 1.58 -10.61
N ARG A 242 4.14 1.78 -9.52
CA ARG A 242 5.49 1.25 -9.33
C ARG A 242 5.50 -0.25 -9.08
N THR A 243 4.37 -0.83 -8.67
CA THR A 243 4.21 -2.25 -8.29
C THR A 243 4.98 -2.65 -7.04
N ALA A 244 6.28 -2.36 -6.98
CA ALA A 244 7.12 -2.61 -5.83
C ALA A 244 8.26 -1.57 -5.74
N VAL A 245 8.89 -1.51 -4.57
CA VAL A 245 10.06 -0.66 -4.29
C VAL A 245 11.15 -1.44 -3.58
N THR A 246 12.39 -1.00 -3.71
CA THR A 246 13.58 -1.59 -3.08
C THR A 246 14.17 -0.65 -2.01
N HIS A 247 15.36 -0.98 -1.50
CA HIS A 247 16.13 -0.09 -0.63
C HIS A 247 16.30 1.30 -1.26
N GLY A 248 16.31 2.35 -0.43
CA GLY A 248 16.33 3.73 -0.89
C GLY A 248 15.00 4.23 -1.48
N MET A 249 13.92 3.43 -1.38
CA MET A 249 12.62 3.72 -1.99
C MET A 249 12.66 3.84 -3.52
N GLU A 250 13.63 3.17 -4.15
CA GLU A 250 13.75 3.07 -5.60
C GLU A 250 12.65 2.17 -6.18
N GLU A 251 12.25 2.42 -7.42
CA GLU A 251 11.28 1.56 -8.11
C GLU A 251 11.90 0.18 -8.39
N GLY A 252 11.18 -0.88 -8.04
CA GLY A 252 11.60 -2.25 -8.28
C GLY A 252 11.37 -2.73 -9.72
N GLU A 253 11.75 -3.97 -9.99
CA GLU A 253 11.58 -4.63 -11.29
C GLU A 253 10.29 -5.44 -11.37
N ASN A 254 9.52 -5.57 -10.29
CA ASN A 254 8.24 -6.27 -10.34
C ASN A 254 7.25 -5.62 -11.32
N ILE A 255 6.68 -6.45 -12.19
CA ILE A 255 5.70 -6.03 -13.19
C ILE A 255 4.32 -6.50 -12.76
N LYS A 256 3.41 -5.57 -12.51
CA LYS A 256 2.03 -5.90 -12.16
C LYS A 256 1.29 -6.57 -13.31
N CYS A 257 0.78 -7.77 -13.08
CA CYS A 257 -0.19 -8.37 -13.98
C CYS A 257 -1.48 -7.53 -13.99
N HIS A 258 -1.84 -6.95 -15.14
CA HIS A 258 -3.05 -6.12 -15.24
C HIS A 258 -4.37 -6.92 -15.16
N ALA A 259 -4.32 -8.25 -15.23
CA ALA A 259 -5.50 -9.11 -15.08
C ALA A 259 -5.79 -9.42 -13.61
N CYS A 260 -4.84 -10.04 -12.89
CA CYS A 260 -5.05 -10.47 -11.50
C CYS A 260 -4.37 -9.57 -10.46
N GLY A 261 -3.47 -8.66 -10.84
CA GLY A 261 -2.78 -7.77 -9.92
C GLY A 261 -1.50 -8.31 -9.29
N TRP A 262 -1.16 -9.59 -9.51
CA TRP A 262 0.06 -10.20 -8.97
C TRP A 262 1.33 -9.47 -9.45
N PRO A 263 2.34 -9.28 -8.57
CA PRO A 263 3.65 -8.75 -8.94
C PRO A 263 4.47 -9.87 -9.59
N LEU A 264 4.79 -9.74 -10.87
CA LEU A 264 5.61 -10.70 -11.60
C LEU A 264 7.07 -10.28 -11.55
N VAL A 265 7.99 -11.21 -11.37
CA VAL A 265 9.41 -10.92 -11.61
C VAL A 265 9.68 -10.91 -13.12
N PRO A 266 10.75 -10.25 -13.63
CA PRO A 266 11.04 -10.18 -15.07
C PRO A 266 11.05 -11.55 -15.75
N ALA A 267 11.64 -12.57 -15.11
CA ALA A 267 11.67 -13.93 -15.66
C ALA A 267 10.28 -14.57 -15.84
N GLU A 268 9.26 -14.17 -15.06
CA GLU A 268 7.90 -14.70 -15.17
C GLU A 268 7.11 -14.07 -16.33
N VAL A 269 7.54 -12.91 -16.82
CA VAL A 269 6.98 -12.23 -17.99
C VAL A 269 7.37 -12.93 -19.30
N GLU A 270 8.47 -13.68 -19.28
CA GLU A 270 8.93 -14.50 -20.42
C GLU A 270 8.24 -15.87 -20.51
N LEU A 271 7.40 -16.23 -19.54
CA LEU A 271 6.69 -17.52 -19.55
C LEU A 271 5.55 -17.53 -20.58
N PRO A 272 5.25 -18.69 -21.22
CA PRO A 272 4.12 -18.80 -22.16
C PRO A 272 2.75 -18.44 -21.57
N SER A 273 2.63 -18.52 -20.24
CA SER A 273 1.42 -18.12 -19.52
C SER A 273 1.16 -16.61 -19.52
N TYR A 274 2.17 -15.80 -19.86
CA TYR A 274 2.10 -14.36 -19.82
C TYR A 274 1.60 -13.80 -21.14
N GLU A 275 0.54 -13.00 -21.05
CA GLU A 275 0.08 -12.15 -22.14
C GLU A 275 -0.14 -10.76 -21.54
N HIS A 276 0.65 -9.78 -21.99
CA HIS A 276 0.65 -8.43 -21.43
C HIS A 276 -0.76 -7.82 -21.44
N GLY A 277 -1.26 -7.48 -20.25
CA GLY A 277 -2.61 -6.95 -20.07
C GLY A 277 -3.69 -7.99 -19.74
N VAL A 278 -3.41 -9.29 -19.90
CA VAL A 278 -4.41 -10.34 -20.11
C VAL A 278 -4.25 -11.54 -19.18
N SER A 279 -3.05 -12.11 -19.07
CA SER A 279 -2.80 -13.28 -18.21
C SER A 279 -1.37 -13.35 -17.70
N CYS A 280 -1.17 -14.18 -16.69
CA CYS A 280 0.13 -14.61 -16.18
C CYS A 280 0.00 -16.01 -15.58
N LYS A 281 1.11 -16.59 -15.11
CA LYS A 281 1.14 -17.93 -14.49
C LYS A 281 0.15 -18.13 -13.35
N TYR A 282 -0.26 -17.05 -12.66
CA TYR A 282 -1.18 -17.11 -11.52
C TYR A 282 -2.67 -17.10 -11.91
N CYS A 283 -3.01 -16.66 -13.12
CA CYS A 283 -4.40 -16.42 -13.51
C CYS A 283 -4.81 -16.99 -14.87
N ILE A 284 -3.87 -17.55 -15.64
CA ILE A 284 -4.15 -18.12 -16.96
C ILE A 284 -5.28 -19.17 -16.91
N ASP A 285 -5.31 -19.98 -15.85
CA ASP A 285 -6.32 -21.03 -15.65
C ASP A 285 -7.47 -20.60 -14.71
N LYS A 286 -7.37 -19.40 -14.11
CA LYS A 286 -8.42 -18.83 -13.24
C LYS A 286 -9.38 -17.91 -13.99
N THR A 287 -9.09 -17.60 -15.26
CA THR A 287 -9.85 -16.64 -16.07
C THR A 287 -10.42 -17.30 -17.30
N THR A 288 -11.69 -17.00 -17.61
CA THR A 288 -12.37 -17.52 -18.79
C THR A 288 -11.92 -16.81 -20.06
N GLU A 289 -12.11 -17.42 -21.23
CA GLU A 289 -11.80 -16.77 -22.51
C GLU A 289 -12.58 -15.47 -22.73
N GLN A 290 -13.82 -15.39 -22.23
CA GLN A 290 -14.61 -14.16 -22.26
C GLN A 290 -13.94 -13.04 -21.43
N GLN A 291 -13.44 -13.37 -20.24
CA GLN A 291 -12.71 -12.41 -19.41
C GLN A 291 -11.40 -11.98 -20.10
N LYS A 292 -10.64 -12.92 -20.66
CA LYS A 292 -9.41 -12.64 -21.40
C LYS A 292 -9.67 -11.73 -22.61
N ALA A 293 -10.74 -11.96 -23.37
CA ALA A 293 -11.14 -11.08 -24.46
C ALA A 293 -11.43 -9.64 -23.97
N GLY A 294 -12.11 -9.51 -22.83
CA GLY A 294 -12.33 -8.21 -22.19
C GLY A 294 -11.02 -7.52 -21.76
N PHE A 295 -10.07 -8.30 -21.21
CA PHE A 295 -8.75 -7.79 -20.84
C PHE A 295 -7.93 -7.32 -22.05
N ARG A 296 -7.93 -8.09 -23.15
CA ARG A 296 -7.30 -7.70 -24.43
C ARG A 296 -7.88 -6.40 -24.98
N MET A 297 -9.21 -6.26 -24.96
CA MET A 297 -9.89 -5.04 -25.41
C MET A 297 -9.52 -3.83 -24.54
N ARG A 298 -9.48 -3.98 -23.22
CA ARG A 298 -9.03 -2.91 -22.32
C ARG A 298 -7.57 -2.54 -22.59
N GLN A 299 -6.71 -3.54 -22.83
CA GLN A 299 -5.30 -3.32 -23.10
C GLN A 299 -5.08 -2.57 -24.42
N SER A 300 -5.80 -2.93 -25.49
CA SER A 300 -5.71 -2.24 -26.77
C SER A 300 -6.15 -0.77 -26.66
N GLN A 301 -7.20 -0.47 -25.87
CA GLN A 301 -7.63 0.89 -25.57
C GLN A 301 -6.55 1.71 -24.83
N ILE A 302 -5.86 1.10 -23.85
CA ILE A 302 -4.77 1.75 -23.12
C ILE A 302 -3.61 2.08 -24.06
N VAL A 303 -3.21 1.13 -24.92
CA VAL A 303 -2.14 1.32 -25.90
C VAL A 303 -2.51 2.41 -26.91
N ALA A 304 -3.75 2.41 -27.41
CA ALA A 304 -4.24 3.44 -28.32
C ALA A 304 -4.25 4.84 -27.67
N ALA A 305 -4.65 4.94 -26.40
CA ALA A 305 -4.64 6.20 -25.67
C ALA A 305 -3.22 6.73 -25.43
N LYS A 306 -2.24 5.86 -25.19
CA LYS A 306 -0.81 6.26 -25.08
C LYS A 306 -0.28 6.78 -26.41
N ARG A 307 -0.58 6.10 -27.54
CA ARG A 307 -0.14 6.54 -28.88
C ARG A 307 -0.69 7.89 -29.31
N LYS A 308 -1.90 8.27 -28.86
CA LYS A 308 -2.49 9.59 -29.16
C LYS A 308 -1.89 10.74 -28.34
N ARG A 309 -1.08 10.44 -27.32
CA ARG A 309 -0.44 11.42 -26.43
C ARG A 309 1.04 11.64 -26.76
N LEU A 310 1.60 10.83 -27.66
CA LEU A 310 2.92 10.97 -28.27
C LEU A 310 2.74 11.66 -29.62
#